data_AF-A0A850XJK4-F1
#
_entry.id   AF-A0A850XJK4-F1
#
_cell.length_a   1.000
_cell.length_b   1.000
_cell.length_c   1.000
_cell.angle_alpha   90.00
_cell.angle_beta   90.00
_cell.angle_gamma   90.00
#
_symmetry.space_group_name_H-M   'P 1'
#
loop_
_entity.id
_entity.type
_entity.pdbx_description
1 polymer ?
#
loop_
_entity_poly.entity_id
_entity_poly.type
_entity_poly.pdbx_seq_one_letter_code
_entity_poly.pdbx_strand_id
1 'polypeptide(L)'
;ETTQVKKPRFDVSLVYLTRQFMELLRVAPDGVLDLNQVATVLGVRKRRVYDITNVLDGIRLIRKRSKNRIEWIGSNLSHLAARPSEQQNLEDEISTLSTMEAALDELIKDCAHQLLELTDDKENAKYPFNSCITLTHGFSYVTYQDIHSIQAFQEQIVIAIKAPEETELEIPVPKEDHIKVHVRSTKGPIDVYLCEVEQKKPGAKPFEDMDSVTSETEPSVPPDEG
;
A
#
# COMPACT_ATOMS: atom_id res chain seq x y z
N GLU A 1 59.10 -55.37 5.36
CA GLU A 1 58.56 -54.36 6.30
C GLU A 1 57.48 -53.57 5.60
N THR A 2 56.27 -53.54 6.17
CA THR A 2 55.10 -52.91 5.56
C THR A 2 55.08 -51.43 5.94
N THR A 3 55.48 -50.58 4.99
CA THR A 3 55.57 -49.13 5.16
C THR A 3 54.20 -48.52 5.40
N GLN A 4 53.92 -48.07 6.63
CA GLN A 4 52.70 -47.34 6.95
C GLN A 4 52.74 -45.94 6.35
N VAL A 5 51.93 -45.71 5.32
CA VAL A 5 51.63 -44.38 4.78
C VAL A 5 50.83 -43.60 5.83
N LYS A 6 51.44 -42.56 6.41
CA LYS A 6 50.75 -41.65 7.35
C LYS A 6 49.67 -40.87 6.61
N LYS A 7 48.39 -41.18 6.90
CA LYS A 7 47.25 -40.41 6.40
C LYS A 7 47.35 -38.94 6.85
N PRO A 8 47.11 -37.97 5.95
CA PRO A 8 47.18 -36.55 6.29
C PRO A 8 46.11 -36.17 7.34
N ARG A 9 46.45 -35.26 8.24
CA ARG A 9 45.57 -34.83 9.37
C ARG A 9 44.22 -34.24 8.94
N PHE A 10 44.07 -33.85 7.67
CA PHE A 10 42.85 -33.24 7.11
C PHE A 10 41.66 -34.20 7.05
N ASP A 11 41.91 -35.51 6.90
CA ASP A 11 40.88 -36.55 6.76
C ASP A 11 40.08 -36.78 8.06
N VAL A 12 40.50 -36.17 9.17
CA VAL A 12 39.86 -36.29 10.50
C VAL A 12 39.26 -34.96 10.98
N SER A 13 39.25 -33.93 10.13
CA SER A 13 38.65 -32.64 10.49
C SER A 13 37.14 -32.74 10.65
N LEU A 14 36.57 -32.00 11.61
CA LEU A 14 35.12 -32.00 11.82
C LEU A 14 34.37 -31.51 10.57
N VAL A 15 34.94 -30.54 9.84
CA VAL A 15 34.37 -30.03 8.59
C VAL A 15 34.24 -31.13 7.53
N TYR A 16 35.28 -31.95 7.35
CA TYR A 16 35.25 -33.08 6.42
C TYR A 16 34.20 -34.12 6.84
N LEU A 17 34.16 -34.45 8.13
CA LEU A 17 33.18 -35.38 8.69
C LEU A 17 31.74 -34.86 8.52
N THR A 18 31.51 -33.56 8.72
CA THR A 18 30.20 -32.92 8.50
C THR A 18 29.80 -33.01 7.03
N ARG A 19 30.71 -32.77 6.08
CA ARG A 19 30.40 -32.92 4.65
C ARG A 19 30.00 -34.34 4.30
N GLN A 20 30.78 -35.33 4.74
CA GLN A 20 30.45 -36.75 4.52
C GLN A 20 29.15 -37.16 5.24
N PHE A 21 28.91 -36.65 6.44
CA PHE A 21 27.65 -36.85 7.16
C PHE A 21 26.44 -36.31 6.39
N MET A 22 26.56 -35.11 5.81
CA MET A 22 25.49 -34.49 5.01
C MET A 22 25.21 -35.29 3.73
N GLU A 23 26.23 -35.87 3.08
CA GLU A 23 26.02 -36.77 1.95
C GLU A 23 25.28 -38.05 2.35
N LEU A 24 25.64 -38.65 3.49
CA LEU A 24 24.91 -39.82 4.01
C LEU A 24 23.45 -39.47 4.33
N LEU A 25 23.20 -38.27 4.84
CA LEU A 25 21.86 -37.78 5.13
C LEU A 25 21.04 -37.58 3.84
N ARG A 26 21.68 -37.13 2.76
CA ARG A 26 21.05 -36.92 1.44
C ARG A 26 20.61 -38.23 0.78
N VAL A 27 21.37 -39.30 0.99
CA VAL A 27 21.11 -40.64 0.41
C VAL A 27 20.20 -41.48 1.32
N ALA A 28 20.05 -41.11 2.59
CA ALA A 28 19.25 -41.87 3.55
C ALA A 28 17.75 -41.86 3.20
N PRO A 29 17.08 -43.02 3.19
CA PRO A 29 15.63 -43.09 3.00
C PRO A 29 14.92 -42.39 4.16
N ASP A 30 13.86 -41.64 3.84
CA ASP A 30 13.06 -40.84 4.78
C ASP A 30 13.84 -39.80 5.61
N GLY A 31 15.08 -39.48 5.21
CA GLY A 31 15.94 -38.54 5.94
C GLY A 31 16.36 -39.04 7.33
N VAL A 32 16.28 -40.36 7.59
CA VAL A 32 16.61 -40.96 8.88
C VAL A 32 18.00 -41.60 8.86
N LEU A 33 18.89 -41.19 9.77
CA LEU A 33 20.23 -41.75 9.91
C LEU A 33 20.42 -42.52 11.22
N ASP A 34 21.07 -43.68 11.13
CA ASP A 34 21.56 -44.44 12.28
C ASP A 34 23.00 -44.00 12.64
N LEU A 35 23.17 -43.49 13.85
CA LEU A 35 24.44 -42.98 14.35
C LEU A 35 25.53 -44.05 14.47
N ASN A 36 25.17 -45.33 14.64
CA ASN A 36 26.12 -46.45 14.61
C ASN A 36 26.67 -46.66 13.21
N GLN A 37 25.77 -46.68 12.22
CA GLN A 37 26.15 -46.89 10.82
C GLN A 37 27.04 -45.74 10.34
N VAL A 38 26.65 -44.50 10.66
CA VAL A 38 27.45 -43.31 10.34
C VAL A 38 28.85 -43.39 10.97
N ALA A 39 28.97 -43.79 12.24
CA ALA A 39 30.28 -43.95 12.88
C ALA A 39 31.17 -44.98 12.18
N THR A 40 30.59 -46.10 11.74
CA THR A 40 31.28 -47.14 10.97
C THR A 40 31.70 -46.64 9.59
N VAL A 41 30.80 -45.97 8.85
CA VAL A 41 31.06 -45.48 7.49
C VAL A 41 32.10 -44.37 7.48
N LEU A 42 32.02 -43.43 8.42
CA LEU A 42 33.00 -42.35 8.56
C LEU A 42 34.32 -42.83 9.20
N GLY A 43 34.37 -44.06 9.72
CA GLY A 43 35.56 -44.61 10.39
C GLY A 43 35.94 -43.87 11.67
N VAL A 44 34.96 -43.26 12.37
CA VAL A 44 35.20 -42.43 13.57
C VAL A 44 34.45 -42.97 14.79
N ARG A 45 34.89 -42.54 15.98
CA ARG A 45 34.18 -42.85 17.23
C ARG A 45 32.87 -42.07 17.31
N LYS A 46 31.85 -42.65 17.97
CA LYS A 46 30.54 -42.00 18.20
C LYS A 46 30.62 -40.58 18.76
N ARG A 47 31.65 -40.28 19.55
CA ARG A 47 31.88 -38.93 20.09
C ARG A 47 31.94 -37.85 18.99
N ARG A 48 32.56 -38.14 17.84
CA ARG A 48 32.66 -37.18 16.71
C ARG A 48 31.34 -36.99 16.00
N VAL A 49 30.54 -38.05 15.89
CA VAL A 49 29.17 -37.96 15.36
C VAL A 49 28.32 -37.04 16.25
N TYR A 50 28.47 -37.11 17.58
CA TYR A 50 27.77 -36.22 18.49
C TYR A 50 28.17 -34.74 18.37
N ASP A 51 29.44 -34.46 18.03
CA ASP A 51 29.85 -33.07 17.76
C ASP A 51 29.04 -32.49 16.58
N ILE A 52 28.82 -33.28 15.53
CA ILE A 52 28.03 -32.87 14.36
C ILE A 52 26.55 -32.75 14.72
N THR A 53 25.97 -33.77 15.37
CA THR A 53 24.54 -33.74 15.71
C THR A 53 24.20 -32.63 16.69
N ASN A 54 25.07 -32.31 17.66
CA ASN A 54 24.81 -31.23 18.61
C ASN A 54 24.71 -29.87 17.94
N VAL A 55 25.55 -29.62 16.92
CA VAL A 55 25.47 -28.38 16.13
C VAL A 55 24.18 -28.37 15.32
N LEU A 56 23.87 -29.44 14.60
CA LEU A 56 22.66 -29.55 13.76
C LEU A 56 21.36 -29.48 14.58
N ASP A 57 21.35 -30.04 15.80
CA ASP A 57 20.25 -29.96 16.76
C ASP A 57 20.14 -28.54 17.35
N GLY A 58 21.28 -27.90 17.63
CA GLY A 58 21.33 -26.51 18.10
C GLY A 58 20.72 -25.52 17.10
N ILE A 59 20.90 -25.74 15.80
CA ILE A 59 20.25 -24.98 14.71
C ILE A 59 18.91 -25.59 14.27
N ARG A 60 18.41 -26.61 14.97
CA ARG A 60 17.09 -27.24 14.77
C ARG A 60 16.85 -27.85 13.39
N LEU A 61 17.89 -28.33 12.72
CA LEU A 61 17.78 -29.01 11.42
C LEU A 61 17.57 -30.52 11.54
N ILE A 62 17.77 -31.10 12.73
CA ILE A 62 17.54 -32.54 12.99
C ILE A 62 16.64 -32.75 14.21
N ARG A 63 15.95 -33.89 14.25
CA ARG A 63 15.18 -34.39 15.41
C ARG A 63 15.74 -35.74 15.86
N LYS A 64 15.65 -36.02 17.14
CA LYS A 64 15.85 -37.37 17.67
C LYS A 64 14.57 -38.20 17.48
N ARG A 65 14.62 -39.24 16.64
CA ARG A 65 13.53 -40.21 16.44
C ARG A 65 13.56 -41.33 17.48
N SER A 66 14.74 -41.89 17.75
CA SER A 66 14.92 -42.95 18.75
C SER A 66 16.38 -43.03 19.22
N LYS A 67 16.69 -43.98 20.12
CA LYS A 67 18.08 -44.21 20.54
C LYS A 67 18.92 -44.62 19.32
N ASN A 68 19.97 -43.84 19.05
CA ASN A 68 20.84 -43.94 17.87
C ASN A 68 20.20 -43.60 16.51
N ARG A 69 18.97 -43.06 16.44
CA ARG A 69 18.40 -42.58 15.18
C ARG A 69 18.00 -41.12 15.24
N ILE A 70 18.41 -40.39 14.21
CA ILE A 70 18.02 -39.00 13.99
C ILE A 70 17.28 -38.88 12.66
N GLU A 71 16.48 -37.84 12.54
CA GLU A 71 15.72 -37.49 11.35
C GLU A 71 16.06 -36.06 10.93
N TRP A 72 16.23 -35.82 9.65
CA TRP A 72 16.34 -34.48 9.09
C TRP A 72 14.97 -33.78 9.09
N ILE A 73 14.88 -32.62 9.72
CA ILE A 73 13.70 -31.74 9.69
C ILE A 73 13.93 -30.51 8.81
N GLY A 74 15.18 -30.25 8.40
CA GLY A 74 15.46 -29.18 7.45
C GLY A 74 14.67 -29.36 6.16
N SER A 75 14.48 -28.27 5.42
CA SER A 75 13.94 -28.32 4.05
C SER A 75 14.64 -29.43 3.26
N ASN A 76 13.87 -30.21 2.49
CA ASN A 76 14.36 -31.39 1.78
C ASN A 76 15.74 -31.12 1.16
N LEU A 77 16.77 -31.86 1.58
CA LEU A 77 18.13 -31.70 1.06
C LEU A 77 18.20 -32.00 -0.45
N SER A 78 17.25 -32.80 -0.94
CA SER A 78 16.92 -33.01 -2.35
C SER A 78 16.35 -31.76 -3.05
N HIS A 79 15.60 -30.90 -2.36
CA HIS A 79 15.16 -29.61 -2.89
C HIS A 79 16.33 -28.63 -3.08
N LEU A 80 17.38 -28.67 -2.26
CA LEU A 80 18.55 -27.81 -2.44
C LEU A 80 19.35 -28.12 -3.73
N ALA A 81 19.22 -29.33 -4.28
CA ALA A 81 19.85 -29.72 -5.54
C ALA A 81 18.88 -29.72 -6.75
N ALA A 82 17.57 -29.81 -6.52
CA ALA A 82 16.55 -29.94 -7.58
C ALA A 82 15.78 -28.65 -7.91
N ARG A 83 16.09 -27.52 -7.26
CA ARG A 83 15.37 -26.24 -7.40
C ARG A 83 15.96 -25.14 -8.30
N PRO A 84 16.77 -25.37 -9.34
CA PRO A 84 17.01 -24.31 -10.33
C PRO A 84 15.70 -23.86 -10.98
N SER A 85 14.85 -24.78 -11.42
CA SER A 85 13.68 -24.46 -12.27
C SER A 85 12.55 -23.74 -11.55
N GLU A 86 12.16 -24.19 -10.36
CA GLU A 86 11.04 -23.55 -9.64
C GLU A 86 11.44 -22.21 -9.01
N GLN A 87 12.73 -22.06 -8.64
CA GLN A 87 13.24 -20.76 -8.23
C GLN A 87 13.35 -19.81 -9.42
N GLN A 88 13.80 -20.30 -10.58
CA GLN A 88 13.84 -19.52 -11.82
C GLN A 88 12.44 -19.08 -12.27
N ASN A 89 11.43 -19.96 -12.19
CA ASN A 89 10.05 -19.60 -12.50
C ASN A 89 9.51 -18.50 -11.57
N LEU A 90 9.83 -18.56 -10.27
CA LEU A 90 9.43 -17.52 -9.32
C LEU A 90 10.19 -16.20 -9.55
N GLU A 91 11.47 -16.28 -9.90
CA GLU A 91 12.27 -15.10 -10.28
C GLU A 91 11.73 -14.46 -11.56
N ASP A 92 11.32 -15.27 -12.55
CA ASP A 92 10.68 -14.80 -13.78
C ASP A 92 9.30 -14.19 -13.52
N GLU A 93 8.50 -14.78 -12.61
CA GLU A 93 7.21 -14.24 -12.18
C GLU A 93 7.37 -12.91 -11.45
N ILE A 94 8.35 -12.80 -10.54
CA ILE A 94 8.67 -11.54 -9.83
C ILE A 94 9.11 -10.47 -10.83
N SER A 95 9.96 -10.82 -11.80
CA SER A 95 10.39 -9.90 -12.86
C SER A 95 9.20 -9.41 -13.68
N THR A 96 8.30 -10.33 -14.07
CA THR A 96 7.08 -10.01 -14.81
C THR A 96 6.17 -9.06 -14.02
N LEU A 97 5.91 -9.38 -12.74
CA LEU A 97 5.09 -8.54 -11.86
C LEU A 97 5.69 -7.16 -11.66
N SER A 98 7.01 -7.07 -11.47
CA SER A 98 7.70 -5.79 -11.34
C SER A 98 7.59 -4.92 -12.60
N THR A 99 7.70 -5.52 -13.80
CA THR A 99 7.48 -4.76 -15.04
C THR A 99 6.04 -4.29 -15.20
N MET A 100 5.07 -5.08 -14.74
CA MET A 100 3.66 -4.70 -14.78
C MET A 100 3.35 -3.57 -13.80
N GLU A 101 3.91 -3.62 -12.59
CA GLU A 101 3.82 -2.55 -11.59
C GLU A 101 4.38 -1.24 -12.15
N ALA A 102 5.59 -1.27 -12.74
CA ALA A 102 6.20 -0.09 -13.34
C ALA A 102 5.36 0.50 -14.49
N ALA A 103 4.70 -0.34 -15.29
CA ALA A 103 3.81 0.14 -16.34
C ALA A 103 2.53 0.79 -15.77
N LEU A 104 1.98 0.23 -14.69
CA LEU A 104 0.83 0.83 -14.01
C LEU A 104 1.19 2.17 -13.35
N ASP A 105 2.36 2.28 -12.74
CA ASP A 105 2.83 3.52 -12.14
C ASP A 105 2.99 4.64 -13.18
N GLU A 106 3.54 4.33 -14.37
CA GLU A 106 3.62 5.33 -15.44
C GLU A 106 2.22 5.74 -15.95
N LEU A 107 1.26 4.81 -16.03
CA LEU A 107 -0.13 5.16 -16.39
C LEU A 107 -0.80 6.04 -15.33
N ILE A 108 -0.61 5.74 -14.05
CA ILE A 108 -1.14 6.54 -12.94
C ILE A 108 -0.56 7.96 -13.01
N LYS A 109 0.75 8.07 -13.24
CA LYS A 109 1.45 9.33 -13.39
C LYS A 109 0.98 10.13 -14.60
N ASP A 110 0.78 9.48 -15.74
CA ASP A 110 0.24 10.12 -16.94
C ASP A 110 -1.20 10.63 -16.72
N CYS A 111 -2.05 9.83 -16.09
CA CYS A 111 -3.40 10.28 -15.71
C CYS A 111 -3.35 11.44 -14.71
N ALA A 112 -2.47 11.38 -13.71
CA ALA A 112 -2.30 12.47 -12.74
C ALA A 112 -1.81 13.76 -13.41
N HIS A 113 -0.87 13.67 -14.35
CA HIS A 113 -0.41 14.81 -15.13
C HIS A 113 -1.52 15.40 -16.00
N GLN A 114 -2.31 14.57 -16.69
CA GLN A 114 -3.46 15.05 -17.47
C GLN A 114 -4.49 15.77 -16.59
N LEU A 115 -4.78 15.24 -15.40
CA LEU A 115 -5.68 15.91 -14.46
C LEU A 115 -5.10 17.24 -13.97
N LEU A 116 -3.79 17.30 -13.67
CA LEU A 116 -3.12 18.53 -13.27
C LEU A 116 -3.11 19.58 -14.38
N GLU A 117 -2.83 19.19 -15.63
CA GLU A 117 -2.88 20.09 -16.78
C GLU A 117 -4.28 20.67 -16.98
N LEU A 118 -5.33 19.86 -16.79
CA LEU A 118 -6.72 20.31 -16.88
C LEU A 118 -7.15 21.22 -15.71
N THR A 119 -6.47 21.16 -14.56
CA THR A 119 -6.92 21.83 -13.31
C THR A 119 -6.04 23.00 -12.85
N ASP A 120 -4.72 22.95 -13.06
CA ASP A 120 -3.72 23.82 -12.42
C ASP A 120 -2.89 24.66 -13.41
N ASP A 121 -3.47 25.07 -14.53
CA ASP A 121 -2.78 25.95 -15.49
C ASP A 121 -2.65 27.39 -14.94
N LYS A 122 -1.71 27.60 -14.00
CA LYS A 122 -1.44 28.89 -13.32
C LYS A 122 -0.89 29.98 -14.24
N GLU A 123 -0.40 29.65 -15.44
CA GLU A 123 0.04 30.63 -16.46
C GLU A 123 -1.16 31.28 -17.20
N ASN A 124 -2.37 30.74 -17.06
CA ASN A 124 -3.59 31.29 -17.63
C ASN A 124 -4.11 32.53 -16.87
N ALA A 125 -3.56 32.80 -15.68
CA ALA A 125 -3.91 33.98 -14.88
C ALA A 125 -3.25 35.29 -15.37
N LYS A 126 -2.24 35.24 -16.27
CA LYS A 126 -1.45 36.41 -16.65
C LYS A 126 -1.72 36.97 -18.05
N TYR A 127 -2.18 36.15 -19.00
CA TYR A 127 -2.43 36.60 -20.38
C TYR A 127 -3.67 35.93 -21.01
N PRO A 128 -4.86 36.56 -20.94
CA PRO A 128 -6.13 35.97 -21.37
C PRO A 128 -6.38 35.96 -22.89
N PHE A 129 -5.36 36.19 -23.73
CA PHE A 129 -5.60 36.41 -25.18
C PHE A 129 -5.01 35.37 -26.12
N ASN A 130 -4.06 34.52 -25.69
CA ASN A 130 -3.42 33.57 -26.60
C ASN A 130 -3.09 32.24 -25.92
N SER A 131 -4.11 31.46 -25.57
CA SER A 131 -4.01 30.00 -25.52
C SER A 131 -5.42 29.42 -25.52
N CYS A 132 -5.60 28.29 -26.22
CA CYS A 132 -6.84 27.53 -26.34
C CYS A 132 -7.42 27.00 -24.99
N ILE A 133 -6.82 27.38 -23.85
CA ILE A 133 -7.01 26.79 -22.51
C ILE A 133 -7.67 27.80 -21.53
N THR A 134 -8.13 28.98 -21.97
CA THR A 134 -8.94 29.90 -21.12
C THR A 134 -10.44 29.59 -21.14
N LEU A 135 -10.85 28.42 -21.67
CA LEU A 135 -12.24 27.98 -21.63
C LEU A 135 -12.52 27.13 -20.37
N THR A 136 -11.60 26.26 -19.95
CA THR A 136 -11.92 25.21 -18.96
C THR A 136 -12.14 25.71 -17.53
N HIS A 137 -11.44 26.74 -17.06
CA HIS A 137 -11.65 27.31 -15.71
C HIS A 137 -13.02 28.02 -15.58
N GLY A 138 -13.56 28.54 -16.69
CA GLY A 138 -14.89 29.13 -16.73
C GLY A 138 -16.03 28.13 -16.84
N PHE A 139 -15.77 26.88 -17.24
CA PHE A 139 -16.80 25.84 -17.47
C PHE A 139 -16.78 24.69 -16.46
N SER A 140 -15.88 24.71 -15.45
CA SER A 140 -15.89 23.75 -14.34
C SER A 140 -16.90 24.15 -13.26
N TYR A 141 -18.18 24.17 -13.64
CA TYR A 141 -19.30 24.39 -12.74
C TYR A 141 -20.43 23.44 -13.10
N VAL A 142 -21.31 23.20 -12.13
CA VAL A 142 -22.56 22.47 -12.34
C VAL A 142 -23.72 23.43 -12.13
N THR A 143 -24.76 23.30 -12.94
CA THR A 143 -25.98 24.09 -12.78
C THR A 143 -26.97 23.39 -11.85
N TYR A 144 -27.93 24.14 -11.31
CA TYR A 144 -29.04 23.56 -10.56
C TYR A 144 -29.82 22.52 -11.37
N GLN A 145 -29.94 22.71 -12.69
CA GLN A 145 -30.62 21.77 -13.57
C GLN A 145 -29.87 20.43 -13.67
N ASP A 146 -28.53 20.47 -13.70
CA ASP A 146 -27.69 19.27 -13.75
C ASP A 146 -27.86 18.44 -12.48
N ILE A 147 -27.82 19.10 -11.31
CA ILE A 147 -28.03 18.45 -10.01
C ILE A 147 -29.44 17.84 -9.92
N HIS A 148 -30.48 18.54 -10.39
CA HIS A 148 -31.85 18.05 -10.37
C HIS A 148 -32.11 16.91 -11.39
N SER A 149 -31.33 16.85 -12.47
CA SER A 149 -31.45 15.76 -13.46
C SER A 149 -31.09 14.38 -12.87
N ILE A 150 -30.36 14.36 -11.75
CA ILE A 150 -29.93 13.14 -11.07
C ILE A 150 -31.12 12.54 -10.32
N GLN A 151 -31.60 11.39 -10.80
CA GLN A 151 -32.77 10.69 -10.23
C GLN A 151 -32.62 10.39 -8.73
N ALA A 152 -31.38 10.15 -8.27
CA ALA A 152 -31.09 9.85 -6.87
C ALA A 152 -31.39 11.00 -5.90
N PHE A 153 -31.50 12.24 -6.38
CA PHE A 153 -31.74 13.44 -5.55
C PHE A 153 -33.17 13.99 -5.66
N GLN A 154 -34.07 13.27 -6.33
CA GLN A 154 -35.48 13.67 -6.41
C GLN A 154 -36.11 13.65 -5.01
N GLU A 155 -36.89 14.69 -4.71
CA GLU A 155 -37.62 14.88 -3.44
C GLU A 155 -36.73 14.94 -2.18
N GLN A 156 -35.43 15.21 -2.34
CA GLN A 156 -34.48 15.36 -1.23
C GLN A 156 -33.93 16.78 -1.14
N ILE A 157 -33.52 17.18 0.06
CA ILE A 157 -32.83 18.44 0.31
C ILE A 157 -31.35 18.25 -0.06
N VAL A 158 -30.87 18.97 -1.07
CA VAL A 158 -29.47 18.93 -1.50
C VAL A 158 -28.74 20.14 -0.95
N ILE A 159 -27.66 19.90 -0.21
CA ILE A 159 -26.78 20.92 0.35
C ILE A 159 -25.42 20.79 -0.34
N ALA A 160 -25.02 21.81 -1.11
CA ALA A 160 -23.71 21.86 -1.75
C ALA A 160 -22.72 22.59 -0.83
N ILE A 161 -21.63 21.90 -0.47
CA ILE A 161 -20.58 22.44 0.42
C ILE A 161 -19.32 22.65 -0.41
N LYS A 162 -18.84 23.89 -0.46
CA LYS A 162 -17.56 24.25 -1.07
C LYS A 162 -16.59 24.63 0.05
N ALA A 163 -15.57 23.81 0.23
CA ALA A 163 -14.57 23.98 1.26
C ALA A 163 -13.15 23.90 0.67
N PRO A 164 -12.16 24.58 1.26
CA PRO A 164 -10.78 24.51 0.79
C PRO A 164 -10.16 23.14 1.09
N GLU A 165 -8.98 22.90 0.53
CA GLU A 165 -8.21 21.68 0.78
C GLU A 165 -7.99 21.42 2.28
N GLU A 166 -7.84 20.14 2.64
CA GLU A 166 -7.67 19.67 4.02
C GLU A 166 -8.85 19.98 4.96
N THR A 167 -10.05 20.22 4.43
CA THR A 167 -11.26 20.31 5.25
C THR A 167 -11.67 18.94 5.79
N GLU A 168 -11.87 18.86 7.10
CA GLU A 168 -12.33 17.66 7.81
C GLU A 168 -13.87 17.61 7.82
N LEU A 169 -14.44 16.47 7.39
CA LEU A 169 -15.87 16.18 7.45
C LEU A 169 -16.10 15.02 8.42
N GLU A 170 -16.72 15.30 9.56
CA GLU A 170 -17.07 14.29 10.56
C GLU A 170 -18.59 14.13 10.68
N ILE A 171 -19.05 12.88 10.60
CA ILE A 171 -20.45 12.50 10.83
C ILE A 171 -20.47 11.61 12.08
N PRO A 172 -20.70 12.17 13.28
CA PRO A 172 -20.82 11.39 14.49
C PRO A 172 -21.99 10.41 14.41
N VAL A 173 -21.90 9.30 15.16
CA VAL A 173 -22.98 8.33 15.28
C VAL A 173 -24.29 9.04 15.67
N PRO A 174 -25.39 8.83 14.93
CA PRO A 174 -26.67 9.48 15.21
C PRO A 174 -27.09 9.21 16.66
N LYS A 175 -27.45 10.28 17.38
CA LYS A 175 -28.21 10.13 18.62
C LYS A 175 -29.69 10.05 18.23
N GLU A 176 -30.50 9.41 19.07
CA GLU A 176 -31.89 8.98 18.75
C GLU A 176 -32.77 10.04 18.06
N ASP A 177 -32.50 11.34 18.24
CA ASP A 177 -33.32 12.43 17.68
C ASP A 177 -32.62 13.38 16.68
N HIS A 178 -31.32 13.25 16.39
CA HIS A 178 -30.65 14.14 15.41
C HIS A 178 -29.38 13.56 14.79
N ILE A 179 -29.17 13.87 13.52
CA ILE A 179 -27.90 13.67 12.80
C ILE A 179 -27.16 15.01 12.80
N LYS A 180 -25.88 14.99 13.18
CA LYS A 180 -25.00 16.16 13.12
C LYS A 180 -23.93 15.91 12.07
N VAL A 181 -23.61 16.95 11.30
CA VAL A 181 -22.49 16.97 10.36
C VAL A 181 -21.55 18.08 10.82
N HIS A 182 -20.30 17.75 11.12
CA HIS A 182 -19.29 18.73 11.50
C HIS A 182 -18.33 18.91 10.33
N VAL A 183 -18.19 20.16 9.87
CA VAL A 183 -17.23 20.53 8.83
C VAL A 183 -16.25 21.50 9.44
N ARG A 184 -14.95 21.20 9.39
CA ARG A 184 -13.89 22.02 9.95
C ARG A 184 -12.83 22.29 8.91
N SER A 185 -12.54 23.57 8.68
CA SER A 185 -11.43 23.99 7.82
C SER A 185 -10.41 24.80 8.61
N THR A 186 -9.13 24.60 8.30
CA THR A 186 -7.99 25.33 8.85
C THR A 186 -7.39 26.32 7.85
N LYS A 187 -7.75 26.22 6.56
CA LYS A 187 -7.13 26.95 5.44
C LYS A 187 -8.01 28.03 4.81
N GLY A 188 -9.28 28.14 5.19
CA GLY A 188 -10.17 29.17 4.65
C GLY A 188 -11.64 29.05 5.06
N PRO A 189 -12.50 29.97 4.60
CA PRO A 189 -13.94 29.90 4.83
C PRO A 189 -14.57 28.74 4.05
N ILE A 190 -15.71 28.26 4.56
CA ILE A 190 -16.52 27.22 3.92
C ILE A 190 -17.81 27.88 3.41
N ASP A 191 -18.09 27.74 2.12
CA ASP A 191 -19.33 28.21 1.53
C ASP A 191 -20.34 27.05 1.48
N VAL A 192 -21.59 27.32 1.90
CA VAL A 192 -22.66 26.32 1.91
C VAL A 192 -23.85 26.87 1.15
N TYR A 193 -24.32 26.11 0.15
CA TYR A 193 -25.43 26.46 -0.71
C TYR A 193 -26.55 25.44 -0.54
N LEU A 194 -27.78 25.93 -0.42
CA LEU A 194 -28.97 25.09 -0.43
C LEU A 194 -29.53 25.07 -1.84
N CYS A 195 -29.59 23.90 -2.47
CA CYS A 195 -30.19 23.74 -3.78
C CYS A 195 -31.71 23.62 -3.63
N GLU A 196 -32.36 24.75 -3.35
CA GLU A 196 -33.83 24.80 -3.29
C GLU A 196 -34.43 24.79 -4.70
N VAL A 197 -35.54 24.09 -4.83
CA VAL A 197 -36.46 24.28 -5.96
C VAL A 197 -37.21 25.57 -5.69
N GLU A 198 -37.03 26.60 -6.51
CA GLU A 198 -38.06 27.62 -6.64
C GLU A 198 -39.33 26.91 -7.10
N GLN A 199 -40.20 26.56 -6.15
CA GLN A 199 -41.56 26.20 -6.47
C GLN A 199 -42.16 27.45 -7.12
N LYS A 200 -42.26 27.45 -8.45
CA LYS A 200 -43.10 28.40 -9.16
C LYS A 200 -44.46 28.40 -8.50
N LYS A 201 -44.74 29.39 -7.64
CA LYS A 201 -46.11 29.67 -7.20
C LYS A 201 -46.91 29.91 -8.48
N PRO A 202 -47.95 29.10 -8.78
CA PRO A 202 -48.80 29.37 -9.91
C PRO A 202 -49.74 30.51 -9.51
N GLY A 203 -49.30 31.75 -9.67
CA GLY A 203 -50.14 32.92 -9.46
C GLY A 203 -49.44 34.10 -8.79
N ALA A 204 -48.49 34.73 -9.46
CA ALA A 204 -48.20 36.15 -9.24
C ALA A 204 -47.86 36.77 -10.60
N LYS A 205 -48.70 37.72 -11.02
CA LYS A 205 -48.50 38.49 -12.26
C LYS A 205 -47.27 39.40 -12.13
N PRO A 206 -46.64 39.80 -13.25
CA PRO A 206 -45.47 40.67 -13.23
C PRO A 206 -45.88 42.05 -12.68
N PHE A 207 -45.19 42.51 -11.65
CA PHE A 207 -45.15 43.93 -11.31
C PHE A 207 -43.74 44.40 -11.65
N GLU A 208 -43.67 45.16 -12.74
CA GLU A 208 -42.64 46.17 -12.92
C GLU A 208 -42.73 47.12 -11.71
N ASP A 209 -41.67 47.27 -10.94
CA ASP A 209 -41.06 48.60 -10.81
C ASP A 209 -39.73 48.57 -10.06
N MET A 210 -38.90 49.47 -10.57
CA MET A 210 -37.64 50.00 -10.08
C MET A 210 -37.72 50.39 -8.60
N ASP A 211 -36.72 50.00 -7.79
CA ASP A 211 -35.96 51.02 -7.06
C ASP A 211 -34.68 50.49 -6.42
N SER A 212 -33.66 51.34 -6.57
CA SER A 212 -32.33 51.21 -6.00
C SER A 212 -32.40 51.34 -4.48
N VAL A 213 -31.71 50.47 -3.74
CA VAL A 213 -31.36 50.75 -2.34
C VAL A 213 -29.84 50.75 -2.22
N THR A 214 -29.33 51.97 -2.09
CA THR A 214 -27.99 52.34 -1.70
C THR A 214 -27.67 51.86 -0.29
N SER A 215 -26.48 51.28 -0.13
CA SER A 215 -25.86 50.97 1.15
C SER A 215 -25.48 52.25 1.91
N GLU A 216 -26.07 52.43 3.10
CA GLU A 216 -25.74 53.51 4.03
C GLU A 216 -24.44 53.18 4.79
N THR A 217 -23.47 54.10 4.71
CA THR A 217 -22.22 54.12 5.48
C THR A 217 -22.42 55.05 6.69
N GLU A 218 -22.12 54.56 7.90
CA GLU A 218 -22.13 55.35 9.13
C GLU A 218 -21.18 56.56 9.08
N PRO A 219 -21.55 57.72 9.67
CA PRO A 219 -20.66 58.87 9.75
C PRO A 219 -19.86 58.92 11.07
N SER A 220 -18.55 59.07 10.92
CA SER A 220 -17.58 59.37 11.98
C SER A 220 -17.70 60.82 12.47
N VAL A 221 -17.79 61.01 13.79
CA VAL A 221 -17.82 62.31 14.49
C VAL A 221 -16.43 62.96 14.53
N PRO A 222 -16.28 64.30 14.33
CA PRO A 222 -15.02 65.01 14.55
C PRO A 222 -14.90 65.56 15.98
N PRO A 223 -13.68 65.88 16.47
CA PRO A 223 -13.46 66.38 17.81
C PRO A 223 -13.72 67.89 17.92
N ASP A 224 -14.22 68.28 19.09
CA ASP A 224 -14.54 69.64 19.51
C ASP A 224 -13.31 70.30 20.16
N GLU A 225 -12.94 71.51 19.73
CA GLU A 225 -12.01 72.41 20.42
C GLU A 225 -12.74 73.73 20.71
N GLY A 226 -12.81 74.10 21.99
CA GLY A 226 -13.34 75.40 22.45
C GLY A 226 -13.73 75.43 23.92
#